data_AF-A0A952UKF9-F1
#
_entry.id   AF-A0A952UKF9-F1
#
_cell.length_a   1.000
_cell.length_b   1.000
_cell.length_c   1.000
_cell.angle_alpha   90.00
_cell.angle_beta   90.00
_cell.angle_gamma   90.00
#
_symmetry.space_group_name_H-M   'P 1'
#
loop_
_entity.id
_entity.type
_entity.pdbx_description
1 polymer ?
#
loop_
_entity_poly.entity_id
_entity_poly.type
_entity_poly.pdbx_seq_one_letter_code
_entity_poly.pdbx_strand_id
1 'polypeptide(L)'
;MTPLSLAVRWTGFCALLLSGCTTVAQITTLSDESCRQTVRGQLESILVEEGERPEMATRLAVNTTVVLATGSLGPRPFGVSSPSGTDYSFFVQRKGESCLLRLYGRQKGFTRYTNNLTYISTRPLEGCACAE
;
A
#
# COMPACT_ATOMS: atom_id res chain seq x y z
N MET A 1 2.43 45.01 49.82
CA MET A 1 1.63 44.13 48.95
C MET A 1 2.48 43.80 47.73
N THR A 2 3.14 42.65 47.75
CA THR A 2 4.05 42.15 46.70
C THR A 2 3.34 41.00 45.99
N PRO A 3 3.19 41.00 44.66
CA PRO A 3 2.64 39.83 43.98
C PRO A 3 3.74 38.78 43.77
N LEU A 4 3.50 37.59 44.31
CA LEU A 4 4.24 36.36 44.00
C LEU A 4 4.17 36.10 42.48
N SER A 5 5.33 35.98 41.85
CA SER A 5 5.45 35.49 40.48
C SER A 5 5.27 33.97 40.46
N LEU A 6 4.16 33.48 39.91
CA LEU A 6 3.94 32.06 39.61
C LEU A 6 4.71 31.70 38.33
N ALA A 7 5.92 31.16 38.49
CA ALA A 7 6.63 30.50 37.40
C ALA A 7 6.01 29.13 37.15
N VAL A 8 5.04 29.09 36.24
CA VAL A 8 4.45 27.86 35.71
C VAL A 8 5.51 27.15 34.84
N ARG A 9 6.15 26.13 35.40
CA ARG A 9 7.01 25.19 34.66
C ARG A 9 6.14 24.34 33.76
N TRP A 10 6.00 24.72 32.49
CA TRP A 10 5.50 23.84 31.44
C TRP A 10 6.56 22.80 31.11
N THR A 11 6.42 21.61 31.68
CA THR A 11 7.12 20.40 31.27
C THR A 11 6.71 20.08 29.84
N GLY A 12 7.60 20.42 28.89
CA GLY A 12 7.45 20.08 27.48
C GLY A 12 7.38 18.57 27.28
N PHE A 13 6.21 18.09 26.93
CA PHE A 13 5.97 16.72 26.48
C PHE A 13 6.51 16.59 25.05
N CYS A 14 7.79 16.22 24.91
CA CYS A 14 8.38 15.87 23.61
C CYS A 14 7.75 14.56 23.11
N ALA A 15 6.64 14.68 22.37
CA ALA A 15 6.15 13.59 21.54
C ALA A 15 7.14 13.40 20.37
N LEU A 16 8.07 12.46 20.52
CA LEU A 16 8.89 11.96 19.43
C LEU A 16 7.97 11.30 18.41
N LEU A 17 7.68 12.01 17.32
CA LEU A 17 7.05 11.44 16.13
C LEU A 17 8.05 10.44 15.54
N LEU A 18 7.81 9.15 15.77
CA LEU A 18 8.49 8.06 15.07
C LEU A 18 8.02 8.04 13.62
N SER A 19 8.54 8.97 12.79
CA SER A 19 8.41 8.90 11.34
C SER A 19 9.33 7.79 10.83
N GLY A 20 8.85 6.55 10.85
CA GLY A 20 9.51 5.44 10.15
C GLY A 20 9.50 5.68 8.65
N CYS A 21 10.64 5.50 7.98
CA CYS A 21 10.69 5.47 6.52
C CYS A 21 9.84 4.30 6.04
N THR A 22 8.82 4.56 5.21
CA THR A 22 8.09 3.47 4.55
C THR A 22 9.02 2.87 3.50
N THR A 23 9.34 1.60 3.63
CA THR A 23 10.17 0.88 2.66
C THR A 23 9.30 0.15 1.66
N VAL A 24 9.75 0.14 0.41
CA VAL A 24 9.11 -0.60 -0.67
C VAL A 24 9.82 -1.94 -0.78
N ALA A 25 9.04 -3.01 -0.86
CA ALA A 25 9.50 -4.38 -0.97
C ALA A 25 9.04 -5.01 -2.30
N GLN A 26 9.68 -6.10 -2.68
CA GLN A 26 9.31 -7.00 -3.76
C GLN A 26 8.87 -8.34 -3.17
N ILE A 27 7.81 -8.94 -3.72
CA ILE A 27 7.38 -10.30 -3.37
C ILE A 27 8.39 -11.30 -3.97
N THR A 28 9.00 -12.12 -3.13
CA THR A 28 10.04 -13.08 -3.55
C THR A 28 9.48 -14.47 -3.83
N THR A 29 8.27 -14.77 -3.35
CA THR A 29 7.61 -16.08 -3.49
C THR A 29 6.44 -16.05 -4.50
N LEU A 30 6.44 -15.11 -5.44
CA LEU A 30 5.33 -14.96 -6.39
C LEU A 30 5.26 -16.12 -7.43
N SER A 31 6.34 -16.89 -7.56
CA SER A 31 6.36 -18.15 -8.31
C SER A 31 5.44 -19.20 -7.71
N ASP A 32 5.23 -19.16 -6.39
CA ASP A 32 4.42 -20.12 -5.66
C ASP A 32 2.93 -19.85 -5.92
N GLU A 33 2.18 -20.89 -6.28
CA GLU A 33 0.77 -20.76 -6.64
C GLU A 33 -0.06 -20.19 -5.48
N SER A 34 0.22 -20.59 -4.25
CA SER A 34 -0.49 -20.09 -3.06
C SER A 34 -0.31 -18.57 -2.90
N CYS A 35 0.93 -18.08 -2.91
CA CYS A 35 1.20 -16.65 -2.82
C CYS A 35 0.63 -15.89 -4.02
N ARG A 36 0.74 -16.44 -5.22
CA ARG A 36 0.17 -15.87 -6.44
C ARG A 36 -1.35 -15.67 -6.33
N GLN A 37 -2.08 -16.66 -5.82
CA GLN A 37 -3.53 -16.55 -5.59
C GLN A 37 -3.86 -15.54 -4.49
N THR A 38 -3.09 -15.48 -3.40
CA THR A 38 -3.27 -14.45 -2.37
C THR A 38 -3.13 -13.05 -2.98
N VAL A 39 -2.06 -12.79 -3.72
CA VAL A 39 -1.81 -11.47 -4.35
C VAL A 39 -2.94 -11.11 -5.30
N ARG A 40 -3.35 -12.05 -6.16
CA ARG A 40 -4.46 -11.85 -7.08
C ARG A 40 -5.76 -11.51 -6.33
N GLY A 41 -6.13 -12.30 -5.34
CA GLY A 41 -7.37 -12.11 -4.58
C GLY A 41 -7.40 -10.80 -3.80
N GLN A 42 -6.29 -10.43 -3.16
CA GLN A 42 -6.19 -9.16 -2.44
C GLN A 42 -6.23 -7.95 -3.38
N LEU A 43 -5.56 -8.04 -4.53
CA LEU A 43 -5.61 -6.97 -5.55
C LEU A 43 -7.02 -6.82 -6.12
N GLU A 44 -7.68 -7.93 -6.47
CA GLU A 44 -9.07 -7.95 -6.95
C GLU A 44 -10.03 -7.32 -5.92
N SER A 45 -9.94 -7.73 -4.65
CA SER A 45 -10.77 -7.19 -3.57
C SER A 45 -10.62 -5.68 -3.44
N ILE A 46 -9.39 -5.16 -3.47
CA ILE A 46 -9.16 -3.71 -3.41
C ILE A 46 -9.79 -3.00 -4.60
N LEU A 47 -9.61 -3.53 -5.81
CA LEU A 47 -10.15 -2.90 -7.03
C LEU A 47 -11.69 -2.85 -6.99
N VAL A 48 -12.36 -3.90 -6.52
CA VAL A 48 -13.81 -3.92 -6.33
C VAL A 48 -14.26 -2.86 -5.32
N GLU A 49 -13.57 -2.74 -4.18
CA GLU A 49 -13.86 -1.71 -3.17
C GLU A 49 -13.69 -0.28 -3.71
N GLU A 50 -12.74 -0.08 -4.62
CA GLU A 50 -12.54 1.19 -5.32
C GLU A 50 -13.56 1.47 -6.43
N GLY A 51 -14.50 0.55 -6.65
CA GLY A 51 -15.63 0.71 -7.56
C GLY A 51 -15.40 0.12 -8.95
N GLU A 52 -14.39 -0.73 -9.15
CA GLU A 52 -14.31 -1.55 -10.37
C GLU A 52 -15.42 -2.62 -10.37
N ARG A 53 -15.92 -2.95 -11.56
CA ARG A 53 -16.83 -4.09 -11.72
C ARG A 53 -16.08 -5.39 -11.40
N PRO A 54 -16.70 -6.39 -10.74
CA PRO A 54 -16.02 -7.63 -10.34
C PRO A 54 -15.24 -8.29 -11.49
N GLU A 55 -15.87 -8.47 -12.65
CA GLU A 55 -15.21 -9.06 -13.83
C GLU A 55 -13.98 -8.28 -14.32
N MET A 56 -14.01 -6.94 -14.20
CA MET A 56 -12.88 -6.09 -14.56
C MET A 56 -11.76 -6.21 -13.52
N ALA A 57 -12.11 -6.16 -12.23
CA ALA A 57 -11.18 -6.34 -11.13
C ALA A 57 -10.45 -7.69 -11.22
N THR A 58 -11.17 -8.78 -11.49
CA THR A 58 -10.56 -10.11 -11.69
C THR A 58 -9.55 -10.09 -12.84
N ARG A 59 -9.91 -9.51 -14.00
CA ARG A 59 -9.01 -9.44 -15.17
C ARG A 59 -7.77 -8.59 -14.90
N LEU A 60 -7.95 -7.42 -14.28
CA LEU A 60 -6.85 -6.54 -13.91
C LEU A 60 -5.91 -7.21 -12.91
N ALA A 61 -6.46 -7.90 -11.92
CA ALA A 61 -5.67 -8.64 -10.93
C ALA A 61 -4.85 -9.75 -11.60
N VAL A 62 -5.46 -10.59 -12.44
CA VAL A 62 -4.75 -11.65 -13.19
C VAL A 62 -3.59 -11.08 -14.01
N ASN A 63 -3.87 -10.07 -14.84
CA ASN A 63 -2.85 -9.48 -15.72
C ASN A 63 -1.70 -8.87 -14.91
N THR A 64 -2.02 -8.13 -13.85
CA THR A 64 -1.02 -7.49 -13.00
C THR A 64 -0.13 -8.53 -12.33
N THR A 65 -0.71 -9.60 -11.78
CA THR A 65 0.06 -10.67 -11.14
C THR A 65 1.00 -11.38 -12.12
N VAL A 66 0.61 -11.57 -13.39
CA VAL A 66 1.49 -12.11 -14.43
C VAL A 66 2.67 -11.16 -14.71
N VAL A 67 2.42 -9.85 -14.80
CA VAL A 67 3.48 -8.85 -15.01
C VAL A 67 4.45 -8.84 -13.83
N LEU A 68 3.94 -8.88 -12.60
CA LEU A 68 4.77 -8.92 -11.40
C LEU A 68 5.62 -10.20 -11.31
N ALA A 69 5.10 -11.33 -11.78
CA ALA A 69 5.82 -12.61 -11.76
C ALA A 69 6.92 -12.69 -12.83
N THR A 70 6.77 -11.97 -13.94
CA THR A 70 7.72 -11.99 -15.07
C THR A 70 8.79 -10.91 -14.97
N GLY A 71 8.57 -9.84 -14.19
CA GLY A 71 9.51 -8.74 -14.04
C GLY A 71 10.41 -8.87 -12.81
N SER A 72 11.71 -9.14 -13.01
CA SER A 72 12.74 -8.92 -11.97
C SER A 72 13.17 -7.46 -11.95
N LEU A 73 12.27 -6.58 -11.50
CA LEU A 73 12.47 -5.13 -11.52
C LEU A 73 12.93 -4.53 -10.18
N GLY A 74 13.17 -5.38 -9.18
CA GLY A 74 13.45 -4.97 -7.81
C GLY A 74 12.20 -4.44 -7.07
N PRO A 75 12.37 -4.02 -5.81
CA PRO A 75 11.33 -3.36 -5.01
C PRO A 75 10.93 -2.02 -5.61
N ARG A 76 9.67 -1.91 -6.05
CA ARG A 76 9.13 -0.70 -6.65
C ARG A 76 7.62 -0.63 -6.54
N PRO A 77 7.04 0.59 -6.54
CA PRO A 77 5.63 0.77 -6.82
C PRO A 77 5.27 0.26 -8.22
N PHE A 78 4.02 -0.16 -8.38
CA PHE A 78 3.47 -0.59 -9.66
C PHE A 78 2.07 0.02 -9.88
N GLY A 79 1.73 0.20 -11.15
CA GLY A 79 0.45 0.74 -11.58
C GLY A 79 -0.49 -0.34 -12.08
N VAL A 80 -1.79 -0.15 -11.88
CA VAL A 80 -2.85 -0.90 -12.53
C VAL A 80 -3.72 0.10 -13.27
N SER A 81 -3.67 0.09 -14.60
CA SER A 81 -4.48 0.96 -15.46
C SER A 81 -5.76 0.24 -15.86
N SER A 82 -6.90 0.78 -15.45
CA SER A 82 -8.21 0.22 -15.76
C SER A 82 -8.80 0.84 -17.03
N PRO A 83 -9.43 0.04 -17.91
CA PRO A 83 -10.27 0.54 -18.99
C PRO A 83 -11.44 1.42 -18.53
N SER A 84 -11.75 1.46 -17.22
CA SER A 84 -12.72 2.41 -16.64
C SER A 84 -12.24 3.87 -16.67
N GLY A 85 -10.99 4.12 -17.09
CA GLY A 85 -10.33 5.41 -17.03
C GLY A 85 -9.75 5.74 -15.65
N THR A 86 -9.58 4.71 -14.80
CA THR A 86 -8.98 4.83 -13.48
C THR A 86 -7.60 4.16 -13.44
N ASP A 87 -6.59 4.90 -13.00
CA ASP A 87 -5.26 4.37 -12.71
C ASP A 87 -5.08 4.23 -11.20
N TYR A 88 -4.55 3.09 -10.78
CA TYR A 88 -4.29 2.76 -9.39
C TYR A 88 -2.79 2.59 -9.15
N SER A 89 -2.29 3.13 -8.03
CA SER A 89 -0.88 3.06 -7.65
C SER A 89 -0.72 2.23 -6.38
N PHE A 90 -0.01 1.11 -6.53
CA PHE A 90 0.25 0.15 -5.47
C PHE A 90 1.73 0.04 -5.15
N PHE A 91 2.03 -0.44 -3.95
CA PHE A 91 3.34 -0.98 -3.61
C PHE A 91 3.21 -2.09 -2.57
N VAL A 92 4.25 -2.90 -2.44
CA VAL A 92 4.36 -3.88 -1.35
C VAL A 92 5.26 -3.29 -0.28
N GLN A 93 4.88 -3.45 0.99
CA GLN A 93 5.69 -3.07 2.13
C GLN A 93 6.00 -4.31 2.96
N ARG A 94 7.26 -4.44 3.39
CA ARG A 94 7.63 -5.37 4.46
C ARG A 94 7.37 -4.73 5.82
N LYS A 95 6.63 -5.40 6.69
CA LYS A 95 6.39 -4.99 8.08
C LYS A 95 6.68 -6.17 9.00
N GLY A 96 7.91 -6.21 9.53
CA GLY A 96 8.43 -7.39 10.22
C GLY A 96 8.56 -8.57 9.25
N GLU A 97 7.94 -9.69 9.60
CA GLU A 97 7.87 -10.89 8.76
C GLU A 97 6.65 -10.89 7.81
N SER A 98 5.81 -9.86 7.85
CA SER A 98 4.60 -9.77 7.03
C SER A 98 4.79 -8.87 5.81
N CYS A 99 4.13 -9.24 4.71
CA CYS A 99 4.05 -8.43 3.50
C CYS A 99 2.67 -7.78 3.41
N LEU A 100 2.64 -6.48 3.11
CA LEU A 100 1.42 -5.70 2.97
C LEU A 100 1.31 -5.17 1.55
N LEU A 101 0.19 -5.40 0.88
CA LEU A 101 -0.18 -4.72 -0.34
C LEU A 101 -0.87 -3.40 0.02
N ARG A 102 -0.34 -2.28 -0.46
CA ARG A 102 -0.88 -0.95 -0.19
C ARG A 102 -1.29 -0.23 -1.45
N LEU A 103 -2.53 0.25 -1.49
CA LEU A 103 -3.01 1.23 -2.46
C LEU A 103 -2.76 2.61 -1.87
N TYR A 104 -1.92 3.42 -2.52
CA TYR A 104 -1.59 4.77 -2.04
C TYR A 104 -2.08 5.87 -2.97
N GLY A 105 -2.38 5.55 -4.22
CA GLY A 105 -2.84 6.52 -5.21
C GLY A 105 -3.94 5.97 -6.10
N ARG A 106 -4.85 6.86 -6.49
CA ARG A 106 -5.86 6.62 -7.52
C ARG A 106 -6.03 7.88 -8.35
N GLN A 107 -6.12 7.73 -9.66
CA GLN A 107 -6.40 8.82 -10.58
C GLN A 107 -7.54 8.43 -11.51
N LYS A 108 -8.57 9.27 -11.65
CA LYS A 108 -9.66 9.07 -12.63
C LYS A 108 -9.82 10.33 -13.45
N GLY A 109 -9.45 10.27 -14.73
CA GLY A 109 -9.30 11.46 -15.56
C GLY A 109 -8.31 12.46 -14.95
N PHE A 110 -8.78 13.67 -14.63
CA PHE A 110 -7.98 14.74 -14.01
C PHE A 110 -8.02 14.72 -12.48
N THR A 111 -8.88 13.92 -11.86
CA THR A 111 -8.99 13.83 -10.41
C THR A 111 -7.95 12.86 -9.88
N ARG A 112 -7.00 13.37 -9.09
CA ARG A 112 -5.97 12.57 -8.42
C ARG A 112 -6.19 12.56 -6.91
N TYR A 113 -6.18 11.38 -6.32
CA TYR A 113 -6.18 11.16 -4.88
C TYR A 113 -4.93 10.38 -4.49
N THR A 114 -4.23 10.82 -3.45
CA THR A 114 -3.04 10.15 -2.92
C THR A 114 -3.04 10.27 -1.41
N ASN A 115 -2.81 9.17 -0.72
CA ASN A 115 -2.71 9.14 0.73
C ASN A 115 -1.52 8.26 1.13
N ASN A 116 -0.41 8.89 1.49
CA ASN A 116 0.80 8.19 1.92
C ASN A 116 0.89 8.04 3.45
N LEU A 117 -0.08 8.58 4.20
CA LEU A 117 -0.11 8.55 5.66
C LEU A 117 -0.87 7.33 6.17
N THR A 118 -2.13 7.15 5.73
CA THR A 118 -2.98 6.01 6.12
C THR A 118 -3.20 5.02 4.99
N TYR A 119 -2.82 5.38 3.76
CA TYR A 119 -3.12 4.62 2.54
C TYR A 119 -4.61 4.55 2.25
N ILE A 120 -4.95 4.36 0.97
CA ILE A 120 -6.34 4.23 0.52
C ILE A 120 -6.86 2.86 0.95
N SER A 121 -6.06 1.82 0.73
CA SER A 121 -6.32 0.47 1.19
C SER A 121 -5.04 -0.25 1.58
N THR A 122 -5.13 -1.17 2.54
CA THR A 122 -4.04 -2.05 2.98
C THR A 122 -4.59 -3.46 3.11
N ARG A 123 -3.86 -4.43 2.56
CA ARG A 123 -4.19 -5.86 2.65
C ARG A 123 -2.96 -6.69 3.02
N PRO A 124 -3.08 -7.65 3.95
CA PRO A 124 -2.02 -8.60 4.22
C PRO A 124 -1.87 -9.57 3.04
N LEU A 125 -0.64 -9.92 2.71
CA LEU A 125 -0.30 -10.96 1.75
C LEU A 125 0.11 -12.22 2.51
N GLU A 126 -0.87 -12.88 3.14
CA GLU A 126 -0.64 -14.08 3.94
C GLU A 126 0.01 -15.20 3.10
N GLY A 127 1.03 -15.83 3.67
CA GLY A 127 1.79 -16.90 3.01
C GLY A 127 2.76 -16.41 1.92
N CYS A 128 2.91 -15.10 1.72
CA CYS A 128 3.95 -14.52 0.85
C CYS A 128 5.16 -14.02 1.64
N ALA A 129 6.36 -14.14 1.05
CA ALA A 129 7.56 -13.46 1.53
C ALA A 129 7.93 -12.28 0.62
N CYS A 130 8.59 -11.28 1.18
CA CYS A 130 9.03 -10.08 0.47
C CYS A 130 10.33 -9.51 1.06
N ALA A 131 11.09 -8.82 0.20
CA ALA A 131 12.38 -8.21 0.54
C ALA A 131 12.50 -6.81 -0.07
N GLU A 132 13.26 -5.93 0.60
CA GLU A 132 13.64 -4.58 0.14
C GLU A 132 14.85 -4.62 -0.81
#